data_AF-A0A6A8DHA4-F1
#
_entry.id   AF-A0A6A8DHA4-F1
#
_cell.length_a   1.000
_cell.length_b   1.000
_cell.length_c   1.000
_cell.angle_alpha   90.00
_cell.angle_beta   90.00
_cell.angle_gamma   90.00
#
_symmetry.space_group_name_H-M   'P 1'
#
loop_
_entity.id
_entity.type
_entity.pdbx_description
1 polymer ?
#
loop_
_entity_poly.entity_id
_entity_poly.type
_entity_poly.pdbx_seq_one_letter_code
_entity_poly.pdbx_strand_id
1 'polypeptide(L)'
;MKKRKRINRNSIPFLLLAIIHLGMLAFLVVQKRDKTTWLLLLSNVGLAYFFEYIVLNLFNAYTYKPSIIKKRYLDNIFGAILSQGIFVPITTTFLTIFQKGWRWRLGFIFYFMFIEKLFIRLNIYKVNWWKSIYTVILMPIYFFISNKFYKTLLLKKDWSLKIAHFLSIEVIGINLLYISALKREIRFGRGHHHTWREHFIIGPLYSVFLNIILVMNTTKSGLLHRMYTLITFIGIDQILVKFGILKMNFKQSLRTIPIHVFMILVSRTLYHWIYDTKS
;
A
#
# COMPACT_ATOMS: atom_id res chain seq x y z
N MET A 1 -5.24 37.57 -7.94
CA MET A 1 -3.86 37.02 -7.80
C MET A 1 -3.89 35.62 -7.18
N LYS A 2 -3.64 34.56 -7.98
CA LYS A 2 -3.44 33.18 -7.46
C LYS A 2 -2.12 33.15 -6.69
N LYS A 3 -2.15 33.13 -5.35
CA LYS A 3 -0.94 32.88 -4.52
C LYS A 3 -0.29 31.59 -5.03
N ARG A 4 0.90 31.71 -5.66
CA ARG A 4 1.77 30.55 -5.93
C ARG A 4 1.92 29.80 -4.61
N LYS A 5 1.37 28.59 -4.51
CA LYS A 5 1.55 27.73 -3.33
C LYS A 5 3.04 27.44 -3.23
N ARG A 6 3.73 28.17 -2.35
CA ARG A 6 5.13 27.91 -2.03
C ARG A 6 5.19 26.51 -1.43
N ILE A 7 6.05 25.66 -1.97
CA ILE A 7 6.29 24.31 -1.45
C ILE A 7 6.70 24.44 0.02
N ASN A 8 6.08 23.66 0.90
CA ASN A 8 6.39 23.69 2.32
C ASN A 8 7.80 23.10 2.52
N ARG A 9 8.64 23.76 3.33
CA ARG A 9 10.00 23.29 3.64
C ARG A 9 10.01 21.87 4.19
N ASN A 10 8.98 21.48 4.96
CA ASN A 10 8.83 20.14 5.53
C ASN A 10 8.58 19.06 4.45
N SER A 11 8.06 19.44 3.29
CA SER A 11 7.79 18.50 2.20
C SER A 11 9.04 18.18 1.37
N ILE A 12 10.04 19.08 1.39
CA ILE A 12 11.23 18.97 0.54
C ILE A 12 11.98 17.64 0.77
N PRO A 13 12.27 17.22 2.02
CA PRO A 13 12.98 15.95 2.26
C PRO A 13 12.23 14.73 1.72
N PHE A 14 10.90 14.70 1.87
CA PHE A 14 10.07 13.61 1.34
C PHE A 14 10.04 13.60 -0.19
N LEU A 15 9.97 14.77 -0.84
CA LEU A 15 9.95 14.88 -2.29
C LEU A 15 11.30 14.52 -2.92
N LEU A 16 12.41 14.97 -2.32
CA LEU A 16 13.75 14.57 -2.76
C LEU A 16 13.93 13.06 -2.64
N LEU A 17 13.51 12.48 -1.52
CA LEU A 17 13.58 11.04 -1.30
C LEU A 17 12.72 10.29 -2.32
N ALA A 18 11.53 10.80 -2.65
CA ALA A 18 10.68 10.25 -3.70
C ALA A 18 11.35 10.31 -5.07
N ILE A 19 11.96 11.43 -5.45
CA ILE A 19 12.67 11.57 -6.73
C ILE A 19 13.81 10.54 -6.84
N ILE A 20 14.61 10.36 -5.79
CA ILE A 20 15.70 9.38 -5.77
C ILE A 20 15.17 7.96 -6.01
N HIS A 21 14.14 7.56 -5.27
CA HIS A 21 13.59 6.20 -5.40
C HIS A 21 12.79 6.00 -6.70
N LEU A 22 12.14 7.04 -7.23
CA LEU A 22 11.52 6.99 -8.54
C LEU A 22 12.57 6.87 -9.65
N GLY A 23 13.72 7.54 -9.52
CA GLY A 23 14.87 7.33 -10.41
C GLY A 23 15.41 5.90 -10.34
N MET A 24 15.50 5.33 -9.14
CA MET A 24 15.88 3.93 -8.91
C MET A 24 14.87 2.95 -9.52
N LEU A 25 13.58 3.23 -9.42
CA LEU A 25 12.52 2.46 -10.08
C LEU A 25 12.61 2.59 -11.60
N ALA A 26 12.82 3.80 -12.14
CA ALA A 26 13.00 3.99 -13.57
C ALA A 26 14.18 3.19 -14.09
N PHE A 27 15.32 3.21 -13.39
CA PHE A 27 16.47 2.38 -13.70
C PHE A 27 16.15 0.87 -13.64
N LEU A 28 15.46 0.42 -12.58
CA LEU A 28 15.03 -0.97 -12.44
C LEU A 28 14.17 -1.41 -13.65
N VAL A 29 13.18 -0.59 -14.02
CA VAL A 29 12.26 -0.88 -15.13
C VAL A 29 12.98 -0.85 -16.48
N VAL A 30 13.94 0.06 -16.69
CA VAL A 30 14.73 0.10 -17.93
C VAL A 30 15.56 -1.17 -18.08
N GLN A 31 16.18 -1.64 -16.99
CA GLN A 31 17.10 -2.79 -17.00
C GLN A 31 16.39 -4.15 -16.93
N LYS A 32 15.23 -4.23 -16.27
CA LYS A 32 14.50 -5.47 -15.97
C LYS A 32 13.00 -5.28 -16.24
N ARG A 33 12.60 -5.56 -17.47
CA ARG A 33 11.23 -5.37 -17.98
C ARG A 33 10.32 -6.59 -17.82
N ASP A 34 10.71 -7.56 -17.01
CA ASP A 34 9.96 -8.80 -16.86
C ASP A 34 8.77 -8.65 -15.88
N LYS A 35 7.76 -9.51 -16.05
CA LYS A 35 6.55 -9.50 -15.21
C LYS A 35 6.87 -9.76 -13.74
N THR A 36 7.85 -10.60 -13.46
CA THR A 36 8.23 -11.00 -12.10
C THR A 36 8.79 -9.83 -11.30
N THR A 37 9.54 -8.92 -11.93
CA THR A 37 10.03 -7.69 -11.30
C THR A 37 8.89 -6.82 -10.78
N TRP A 38 7.85 -6.60 -11.59
CA TRP A 38 6.66 -5.84 -11.20
C TRP A 38 5.83 -6.55 -10.12
N LEU A 39 5.67 -7.87 -10.23
CA LEU A 39 4.98 -8.66 -9.21
C LEU A 39 5.69 -8.62 -7.87
N LEU A 40 7.02 -8.70 -7.88
CA LEU A 40 7.82 -8.58 -6.68
C LEU A 40 7.68 -7.18 -6.07
N LEU A 41 7.69 -6.12 -6.88
CA LEU A 41 7.48 -4.75 -6.41
C LEU A 41 6.13 -4.60 -5.71
N LEU A 42 5.04 -5.00 -6.37
CA LEU A 42 3.69 -4.92 -5.80
C LEU A 42 3.56 -5.76 -4.53
N SER A 43 4.18 -6.95 -4.51
CA SER A 43 4.19 -7.82 -3.32
C SER A 43 4.97 -7.18 -2.16
N ASN A 44 6.12 -6.57 -2.44
CA ASN A 44 6.89 -5.84 -1.45
C ASN A 44 6.08 -4.66 -0.88
N VAL A 45 5.41 -3.87 -1.73
CA VAL A 45 4.52 -2.78 -1.28
C VAL A 45 3.38 -3.32 -0.40
N GLY A 46 2.72 -4.39 -0.83
CA GLY A 46 1.63 -5.01 -0.07
C GLY A 46 2.08 -5.48 1.31
N LEU A 47 3.22 -6.18 1.39
CA LEU A 47 3.82 -6.60 2.67
C LEU A 47 4.15 -5.40 3.57
N ALA A 48 4.69 -4.33 3.00
CA ALA A 48 5.01 -3.11 3.73
C ALA A 48 3.74 -2.41 4.25
N TYR A 49 2.63 -2.45 3.51
CA TYR A 49 1.34 -1.94 3.96
C TYR A 49 0.76 -2.76 5.14
N PHE A 50 0.89 -4.08 5.13
CA PHE A 50 0.49 -4.90 6.29
C PHE A 50 1.31 -4.58 7.53
N PHE A 51 2.62 -4.41 7.37
CA PHE A 51 3.49 -3.99 8.45
C PHE A 51 3.09 -2.59 8.98
N GLU A 52 2.87 -1.63 8.09
CA GLU A 52 2.45 -0.27 8.45
C GLU A 52 1.09 -0.25 9.13
N TYR A 53 0.16 -1.12 8.71
CA TYR A 53 -1.14 -1.27 9.36
C TYR A 53 -0.98 -1.60 10.85
N ILE A 54 -0.11 -2.55 11.18
CA ILE A 54 0.17 -2.93 12.57
C ILE A 54 0.83 -1.75 13.31
N VAL A 55 1.94 -1.25 12.77
CA VAL A 55 2.80 -0.30 13.49
C VAL A 55 2.17 1.09 13.59
N LEU A 56 1.61 1.62 12.51
CA LEU A 56 1.06 2.96 12.44
C LEU A 56 -0.44 3.00 12.79
N ASN A 57 -1.27 2.20 12.11
CA ASN A 57 -2.72 2.37 12.23
C ASN A 57 -3.28 1.83 13.55
N LEU A 58 -2.80 0.65 13.99
CA LEU A 58 -3.21 0.06 15.26
C LEU A 58 -2.48 0.72 16.45
N PHE A 59 -1.15 0.71 16.42
CA PHE A 59 -0.33 1.06 17.58
C PHE A 59 0.26 2.47 17.56
N ASN A 60 0.10 3.24 16.46
CA ASN A 60 0.58 4.62 16.35
C ASN A 60 2.04 4.79 16.80
N ALA A 61 2.95 3.96 16.26
CA ALA A 61 4.36 3.95 16.68
C ALA A 61 5.12 5.24 16.41
N TYR A 62 4.69 5.99 15.39
CA TYR A 62 5.26 7.24 14.95
C TYR A 62 4.24 8.08 14.17
N THR A 63 4.63 9.28 13.77
CA THR A 63 3.81 10.18 12.97
C THR A 63 4.69 10.94 11.97
N TYR A 64 4.41 10.75 10.68
CA TYR A 64 4.96 11.56 9.60
C TYR A 64 4.26 12.92 9.52
N LYS A 65 5.01 13.95 9.12
CA LYS A 65 4.51 15.32 8.92
C LYS A 65 5.02 15.94 7.60
N PRO A 66 4.80 15.30 6.44
CA PRO A 66 5.29 15.81 5.16
C PRO A 66 4.72 17.19 4.80
N SER A 67 3.60 17.60 5.41
CA SER A 67 2.95 18.90 5.23
C SER A 67 2.52 19.17 3.77
N ILE A 68 2.12 18.10 3.06
CA ILE A 68 1.67 18.12 1.66
C ILE A 68 0.14 18.21 1.61
N ILE A 69 -0.54 17.53 2.54
CA ILE A 69 -1.99 17.43 2.63
C ILE A 69 -2.49 18.26 3.82
N LYS A 70 -3.58 19.01 3.60
CA LYS A 70 -4.10 19.95 4.60
C LYS A 70 -4.53 19.28 5.91
N LYS A 71 -5.08 18.06 5.85
CA LYS A 71 -5.57 17.34 7.04
C LYS A 71 -4.44 16.49 7.60
N ARG A 72 -3.98 16.84 8.81
CA ARG A 72 -2.82 16.22 9.48
C ARG A 72 -2.84 14.70 9.54
N TYR A 73 -3.99 14.09 9.80
CA TYR A 73 -4.08 12.62 9.83
C TYR A 73 -3.87 12.01 8.43
N LEU A 74 -4.49 12.58 7.40
CA LEU A 74 -4.30 12.15 6.01
C LEU A 74 -2.86 12.40 5.54
N ASP A 75 -2.27 13.51 5.96
CA ASP A 75 -0.87 13.85 5.69
C ASP A 75 0.10 12.84 6.33
N ASN A 76 -0.19 12.38 7.56
CA ASN A 76 0.57 11.31 8.21
C ASN A 76 0.50 10.01 7.40
N ILE A 77 -0.71 9.59 7.01
CA ILE A 77 -0.90 8.38 6.18
C ILE A 77 -0.22 8.55 4.82
N PHE A 78 -0.23 9.75 4.23
CA PHE A 78 0.50 10.01 2.99
C PHE A 78 2.01 9.81 3.15
N GLY A 79 2.60 10.30 4.25
CA GLY A 79 4.00 10.04 4.57
C GLY A 79 4.30 8.55 4.70
N ALA A 80 3.38 7.78 5.28
CA ALA A 80 3.47 6.33 5.37
C ALA A 80 3.40 5.65 3.99
N ILE A 81 2.48 6.09 3.12
CA ILE A 81 2.38 5.62 1.72
C ILE A 81 3.66 5.91 0.95
N LEU A 82 4.29 7.08 1.14
CA LEU A 82 5.58 7.37 0.50
C LEU A 82 6.68 6.40 0.99
N SER A 83 6.76 6.15 2.30
CA SER A 83 7.75 5.23 2.86
C SER A 83 7.54 3.78 2.39
N GLN A 84 6.32 3.28 2.56
CA GLN A 84 5.96 1.87 2.40
C GLN A 84 5.41 1.52 1.03
N GLY A 85 5.13 2.51 0.18
CA GLY A 85 4.72 2.34 -1.20
C GLY A 85 5.81 2.66 -2.21
N ILE A 86 6.80 3.48 -1.82
CA ILE A 86 7.85 3.95 -2.72
C ILE A 86 9.22 3.59 -2.14
N PHE A 87 9.63 4.18 -1.01
CA PHE A 87 11.04 4.18 -0.63
C PHE A 87 11.58 2.77 -0.30
N VAL A 88 10.94 2.10 0.67
CA VAL A 88 11.38 0.80 1.18
C VAL A 88 11.13 -0.33 0.16
N PRO A 89 9.95 -0.44 -0.48
CA PRO A 89 9.70 -1.50 -1.46
C PRO A 89 10.53 -1.39 -2.74
N ILE A 90 10.76 -0.19 -3.28
CA ILE A 90 11.59 -0.03 -4.49
C ILE A 90 13.03 -0.47 -4.19
N THR A 91 13.58 0.00 -3.07
CA THR A 91 14.92 -0.39 -2.63
C THR A 91 15.04 -1.91 -2.47
N THR A 92 14.05 -2.52 -1.83
CA THR A 92 14.04 -3.97 -1.57
C THR A 92 13.94 -4.76 -2.87
N THR A 93 13.05 -4.36 -3.77
CA THR A 93 12.91 -4.97 -5.10
C THR A 93 14.22 -4.87 -5.88
N PHE A 94 14.83 -3.69 -5.93
CA PHE A 94 16.11 -3.49 -6.60
C PHE A 94 17.21 -4.39 -6.03
N LEU A 95 17.36 -4.44 -4.71
CA LEU A 95 18.38 -5.28 -4.06
C LEU A 95 18.17 -6.77 -4.37
N THR A 96 16.91 -7.23 -4.41
CA THR A 96 16.57 -8.61 -4.72
C THR A 96 16.80 -8.94 -6.20
N ILE A 97 16.30 -8.11 -7.13
CA ILE A 97 16.39 -8.35 -8.57
C ILE A 97 17.83 -8.31 -9.07
N PHE A 98 18.63 -7.36 -8.58
CA PHE A 98 20.06 -7.30 -8.90
C PHE A 98 20.94 -8.20 -8.01
N GLN A 99 20.31 -9.06 -7.18
CA GLN A 99 20.98 -10.04 -6.31
C GLN A 99 22.12 -9.42 -5.48
N LYS A 100 21.91 -8.19 -5.00
CA LYS A 100 22.95 -7.47 -4.28
C LYS A 100 23.28 -8.16 -2.96
N GLY A 101 24.58 -8.37 -2.74
CA GLY A 101 25.12 -9.01 -1.54
C GLY A 101 24.91 -8.19 -0.26
N TRP A 102 25.34 -8.76 0.88
CA TRP A 102 25.09 -8.20 2.21
C TRP A 102 25.66 -6.78 2.40
N ARG A 103 26.81 -6.46 1.78
CA ARG A 103 27.41 -5.11 1.83
C ARG A 103 26.43 -4.01 1.38
N TRP A 104 25.74 -4.22 0.26
CA TRP A 104 24.73 -3.28 -0.24
C TRP A 104 23.52 -3.20 0.68
N ARG A 105 23.07 -4.34 1.20
CA ARG A 105 21.92 -4.40 2.13
C ARG A 105 22.21 -3.63 3.42
N LEU A 106 23.39 -3.81 4.00
CA LEU A 106 23.86 -3.02 5.13
C LEU A 106 23.91 -1.54 4.80
N GLY A 107 24.44 -1.17 3.63
CA GLY A 107 24.45 0.21 3.16
C GLY A 107 23.05 0.85 3.15
N PHE A 108 22.04 0.15 2.62
CA PHE A 108 20.66 0.64 2.63
C PHE A 108 20.00 0.64 4.01
N ILE A 109 20.36 -0.28 4.90
CA ILE A 109 19.91 -0.26 6.30
C ILE A 109 20.42 1.01 6.99
N PHE A 110 21.72 1.31 6.87
CA PHE A 110 22.31 2.52 7.43
C PHE A 110 21.73 3.78 6.78
N TYR A 111 21.48 3.75 5.47
CA TYR A 111 20.80 4.84 4.76
C TYR A 111 19.40 5.12 5.34
N PHE A 112 18.54 4.12 5.51
CA PHE A 112 17.21 4.34 6.09
C PHE A 112 17.27 4.78 7.55
N MET A 113 18.17 4.23 8.35
CA MET A 113 18.40 4.69 9.72
C MET A 113 18.87 6.16 9.76
N PHE A 114 19.74 6.55 8.83
CA PHE A 114 20.19 7.94 8.71
C PHE A 114 19.04 8.87 8.32
N ILE A 115 18.24 8.50 7.31
CA ILE A 115 17.05 9.25 6.90
C ILE A 115 16.06 9.40 8.05
N GLU A 116 15.81 8.33 8.81
CA GLU A 116 14.93 8.36 9.98
C GLU A 116 15.44 9.39 11.01
N LYS A 117 16.72 9.31 11.40
CA LYS A 117 17.34 10.27 12.33
C LYS A 117 17.32 11.70 11.80
N LEU A 118 17.55 11.89 10.50
CA LEU A 118 17.46 13.20 9.85
C LEU A 118 16.04 13.75 9.94
N PHE A 119 15.02 12.93 9.67
CA PHE A 119 13.62 13.36 9.73
C PHE A 119 13.17 13.70 11.16
N ILE A 120 13.71 13.01 12.17
CA ILE A 120 13.51 13.37 13.58
C ILE A 120 14.13 14.75 13.85
N ARG A 121 15.39 14.97 13.47
CA ARG A 121 16.08 16.26 13.66
C ARG A 121 15.36 17.43 12.97
N LEU A 122 14.78 17.17 11.80
CA LEU A 122 13.97 18.15 11.06
C LEU A 122 12.55 18.33 11.61
N ASN A 123 12.17 17.63 12.69
CA ASN A 123 10.83 17.65 13.30
C ASN A 123 9.66 17.20 12.39
N ILE A 124 9.99 16.58 11.25
CA ILE A 124 9.03 16.08 10.25
C ILE A 124 8.65 14.61 10.45
N TYR A 125 9.29 13.94 11.41
CA TYR A 125 8.94 12.61 11.89
C TYR A 125 8.97 12.61 13.41
N LYS A 126 7.82 12.31 14.03
CA LYS A 126 7.70 12.19 15.49
C LYS A 126 7.65 10.73 15.86
N VAL A 127 8.60 10.30 16.69
CA VAL A 127 8.60 8.98 17.32
C VAL A 127 7.65 8.99 18.52
N ASN A 128 6.83 7.95 18.66
CA ASN A 128 6.04 7.70 19.88
C ASN A 128 6.70 6.58 20.70
N TRP A 129 6.80 5.38 20.14
CA TRP A 129 7.50 4.25 20.77
C TRP A 129 8.46 3.51 19.83
N TRP A 130 8.43 3.81 18.53
CA TRP A 130 9.34 3.22 17.55
C TRP A 130 10.80 3.63 17.78
N LYS A 131 11.70 2.67 17.94
CA LYS A 131 13.14 2.96 18.06
C LYS A 131 13.83 2.63 16.74
N SER A 132 14.81 3.44 16.32
CA SER A 132 15.54 3.20 15.05
C SER A 132 16.26 1.84 15.00
N ILE A 133 16.52 1.22 16.15
CA ILE A 133 17.04 -0.16 16.21
C ILE A 133 16.06 -1.18 15.60
N TYR A 134 14.75 -0.93 15.65
CA TYR A 134 13.76 -1.79 15.01
C TYR A 134 13.91 -1.76 13.48
N THR A 135 14.20 -0.60 12.90
CA THR A 135 14.53 -0.48 11.47
C THR A 135 15.75 -1.34 11.11
N VAL A 136 16.80 -1.29 11.94
CA VAL A 136 18.02 -2.09 11.73
C VAL A 136 17.77 -3.60 11.82
N ILE A 137 16.86 -4.04 12.68
CA ILE A 137 16.53 -5.47 12.86
C ILE A 137 15.56 -5.97 11.79
N LEU A 138 14.51 -5.20 11.48
CA LEU A 138 13.42 -5.64 10.61
C LEU A 138 13.75 -5.54 9.13
N MET A 139 14.59 -4.59 8.71
CA MET A 139 15.01 -4.45 7.32
C MET A 139 15.74 -5.70 6.77
N PRO A 140 16.71 -6.31 7.49
CA PRO A 140 17.24 -7.64 7.16
C PRO A 140 16.19 -8.71 6.89
N ILE A 141 15.18 -8.79 7.77
CA ILE A 141 14.10 -9.77 7.68
C ILE A 141 13.27 -9.49 6.42
N TYR A 142 12.93 -8.23 6.17
CA TYR A 142 12.17 -7.83 4.99
C TYR A 142 12.92 -8.13 3.69
N PHE A 143 14.23 -7.84 3.63
CA PHE A 143 15.07 -8.23 2.50
C PHE A 143 15.11 -9.75 2.32
N PHE A 144 15.25 -10.52 3.40
CA PHE A 144 15.26 -11.98 3.34
C PHE A 144 13.94 -12.54 2.79
N ILE A 145 12.80 -12.06 3.30
CA ILE A 145 11.47 -12.43 2.82
C ILE A 145 11.35 -12.13 1.33
N SER A 146 11.72 -10.93 0.89
CA SER A 146 11.67 -10.53 -0.53
C SER A 146 12.49 -11.47 -1.42
N ASN A 147 13.72 -11.83 -1.01
CA ASN A 147 14.57 -12.75 -1.76
C ASN A 147 13.98 -14.15 -1.86
N LYS A 148 13.44 -14.68 -0.75
CA LYS A 148 12.79 -16.00 -0.74
C LYS A 148 11.53 -15.99 -1.60
N PHE A 149 10.72 -14.93 -1.48
CA PHE A 149 9.51 -14.78 -2.26
C PHE A 149 9.80 -14.67 -3.76
N TYR A 150 10.82 -13.89 -4.14
CA TYR A 150 11.29 -13.82 -5.53
C TYR A 150 11.67 -15.18 -6.10
N LYS A 151 12.44 -16.00 -5.35
CA LYS A 151 12.76 -17.37 -5.78
C LYS A 151 11.50 -18.22 -5.99
N THR A 152 10.49 -18.09 -5.14
CA THR A 152 9.23 -18.84 -5.29
C THR A 152 8.39 -18.36 -6.47
N LEU A 153 8.42 -17.06 -6.79
CA LEU A 153 7.79 -16.49 -7.98
C LEU A 153 8.46 -16.97 -9.26
N LEU A 154 9.81 -17.05 -9.29
CA LEU A 154 10.55 -17.61 -10.42
C LEU A 154 10.20 -19.10 -10.65
N LEU A 155 10.03 -19.85 -9.56
CA LEU A 155 9.57 -21.24 -9.61
C LEU A 155 8.06 -21.39 -9.89
N LYS A 156 7.34 -20.27 -10.08
CA LYS A 156 5.89 -20.22 -10.33
C LYS A 156 5.07 -21.07 -9.35
N LYS A 157 5.46 -21.11 -8.07
CA LYS A 157 4.71 -21.87 -7.07
C LYS A 157 3.31 -21.27 -6.91
N ASP A 158 2.26 -22.09 -7.03
CA ASP A 158 0.86 -21.64 -7.00
C ASP A 158 0.54 -20.74 -5.81
N TRP A 159 0.97 -21.12 -4.60
CA TRP A 159 0.73 -20.32 -3.41
C TRP A 159 1.40 -18.93 -3.49
N SER A 160 2.59 -18.84 -4.10
CA SER A 160 3.31 -17.57 -4.24
C SER A 160 2.63 -16.65 -5.25
N LEU A 161 2.10 -17.21 -6.34
CA LEU A 161 1.31 -16.46 -7.32
C LEU A 161 -0.02 -15.98 -6.71
N LYS A 162 -0.67 -16.80 -5.88
CA LYS A 162 -1.90 -16.42 -5.15
C LYS A 162 -1.64 -15.28 -4.18
N ILE A 163 -0.55 -15.37 -3.40
CA ILE A 163 -0.14 -14.30 -2.49
C ILE A 163 0.21 -13.03 -3.27
N ALA A 164 0.99 -13.11 -4.35
CA ALA A 164 1.34 -11.95 -5.16
C ALA A 164 0.11 -11.28 -5.77
N HIS A 165 -0.85 -12.08 -6.22
CA HIS A 165 -2.13 -11.59 -6.74
C HIS A 165 -2.92 -10.84 -5.65
N PHE A 166 -3.08 -11.46 -4.48
CA PHE A 166 -3.74 -10.85 -3.33
C PHE A 166 -3.06 -9.54 -2.91
N LEU A 167 -1.74 -9.54 -2.74
CA LEU A 167 -0.97 -8.35 -2.35
C LEU A 167 -1.09 -7.24 -3.40
N SER A 168 -1.04 -7.58 -4.69
CA SER A 168 -1.17 -6.58 -5.77
C SER A 168 -2.53 -5.88 -5.74
N ILE A 169 -3.61 -6.65 -5.53
CA ILE A 169 -4.96 -6.10 -5.38
C ILE A 169 -5.04 -5.26 -4.10
N GLU A 170 -4.46 -5.73 -2.99
CA GLU A 170 -4.46 -5.01 -1.71
C GLU A 170 -3.80 -3.63 -1.83
N VAL A 171 -2.67 -3.54 -2.54
CA VAL A 171 -2.00 -2.25 -2.81
C VAL A 171 -2.93 -1.30 -3.54
N ILE A 172 -3.64 -1.77 -4.57
CA ILE A 172 -4.56 -0.95 -5.35
C ILE A 172 -5.77 -0.55 -4.49
N GLY A 173 -6.36 -1.51 -3.76
CA GLY A 173 -7.51 -1.31 -2.88
C GLY A 173 -7.24 -0.29 -1.78
N ILE A 174 -6.14 -0.40 -1.04
CA ILE A 174 -5.76 0.55 0.01
C ILE A 174 -5.54 1.96 -0.56
N ASN A 175 -4.86 2.08 -1.71
CA ASN A 175 -4.65 3.38 -2.35
C ASN A 175 -5.97 4.01 -2.83
N LEU A 176 -6.91 3.21 -3.37
CA LEU A 176 -8.24 3.68 -3.73
C LEU A 176 -9.04 4.13 -2.51
N LEU A 177 -9.03 3.35 -1.42
CA LEU A 177 -9.67 3.75 -0.17
C LEU A 177 -9.09 5.07 0.36
N TYR A 178 -7.77 5.23 0.29
CA TYR A 178 -7.11 6.47 0.67
C TYR A 178 -7.55 7.67 -0.21
N ILE A 179 -7.68 7.47 -1.53
CA ILE A 179 -8.20 8.50 -2.45
C ILE A 179 -9.66 8.84 -2.14
N SER A 180 -10.50 7.83 -1.88
CA SER A 180 -11.90 8.01 -1.48
C SER A 180 -12.01 8.76 -0.15
N ALA A 181 -11.10 8.50 0.80
CA ALA A 181 -10.99 9.22 2.06
C ALA A 181 -10.61 10.69 1.85
N LEU A 182 -9.64 10.98 0.97
CA LEU A 182 -9.27 12.36 0.60
C LEU A 182 -10.44 13.13 0.00
N LYS A 183 -11.23 12.48 -0.85
CA LYS A 183 -12.45 13.04 -1.47
C LYS A 183 -13.66 13.09 -0.53
N ARG A 184 -13.54 12.52 0.68
CA ARG A 184 -14.62 12.38 1.68
C ARG A 184 -15.83 11.61 1.15
N GLU A 185 -15.59 10.62 0.29
CA GLU A 185 -16.63 9.78 -0.29
C GLU A 185 -17.01 8.63 0.64
N ILE A 186 -16.03 8.11 1.38
CA ILE A 186 -16.19 6.98 2.29
C ILE A 186 -15.57 7.34 3.63
N ARG A 187 -16.24 6.97 4.73
CA ARG A 187 -15.66 7.08 6.07
C ARG A 187 -16.10 5.92 6.95
N PHE A 188 -15.12 5.20 7.49
CA PHE A 188 -15.35 4.12 8.46
C PHE A 188 -15.19 4.66 9.88
N GLY A 189 -15.95 4.13 10.82
CA GLY A 189 -15.93 4.52 12.23
C GLY A 189 -16.91 3.69 13.03
N ARG A 190 -17.18 4.08 14.28
CA ARG A 190 -18.25 3.50 15.10
C ARG A 190 -19.18 4.61 15.59
N GLY A 191 -20.48 4.34 15.58
CA GLY A 191 -21.49 5.27 16.10
C GLY A 191 -21.65 6.54 15.25
N HIS A 192 -22.06 7.65 15.87
CA HIS A 192 -22.40 8.89 15.14
C HIS A 192 -21.19 9.68 14.63
N HIS A 193 -20.05 9.62 15.32
CA HIS A 193 -18.86 10.42 15.04
C HIS A 193 -17.68 9.55 14.62
N HIS A 194 -17.49 9.39 13.30
CA HIS A 194 -16.37 8.62 12.77
C HIS A 194 -15.08 9.44 12.85
N THR A 195 -14.05 8.92 13.50
CA THR A 195 -12.71 9.55 13.54
C THR A 195 -11.85 9.11 12.35
N TRP A 196 -10.77 9.85 12.05
CA TRP A 196 -9.81 9.37 11.04
C TRP A 196 -9.05 8.14 11.52
N ARG A 197 -8.79 8.03 12.82
CA ARG A 197 -8.11 6.87 13.39
C ARG A 197 -8.90 5.59 13.14
N GLU A 198 -10.19 5.58 13.46
CA GLU A 198 -11.04 4.42 13.18
C GLU A 198 -11.10 4.11 11.69
N HIS A 199 -11.18 5.14 10.84
CA HIS A 199 -11.20 4.93 9.40
C HIS A 199 -9.98 4.14 8.90
N PHE A 200 -8.78 4.49 9.36
CA PHE A 200 -7.55 3.81 8.97
C PHE A 200 -7.27 2.51 9.74
N ILE A 201 -8.05 2.19 10.78
CA ILE A 201 -8.06 0.87 11.43
C ILE A 201 -9.02 -0.09 10.70
N ILE A 202 -10.23 0.37 10.40
CA ILE A 202 -11.31 -0.45 9.83
C ILE A 202 -11.16 -0.59 8.32
N GLY A 203 -10.79 0.48 7.61
CA GLY A 203 -10.68 0.51 6.15
C GLY A 203 -9.74 -0.56 5.57
N PRO A 204 -8.51 -0.72 6.10
CA PRO A 204 -7.62 -1.79 5.65
C PRO A 204 -8.17 -3.20 5.92
N LEU A 205 -8.85 -3.44 7.06
CA LEU A 205 -9.48 -4.75 7.31
C LEU A 205 -10.61 -5.05 6.34
N TYR A 206 -11.42 -4.02 6.03
CA TYR A 206 -12.45 -4.11 5.01
C TYR A 206 -11.84 -4.43 3.63
N SER A 207 -10.75 -3.76 3.24
CA SER A 207 -10.01 -4.04 2.01
C SER A 207 -9.54 -5.50 1.95
N VAL A 208 -8.87 -5.98 3.01
CA VAL A 208 -8.42 -7.37 3.12
C VAL A 208 -9.56 -8.36 2.93
N PHE A 209 -10.69 -8.12 3.61
CA PHE A 209 -11.86 -9.01 3.51
C PHE A 209 -12.42 -9.05 2.09
N LEU A 210 -12.61 -7.89 1.45
CA LEU A 210 -13.09 -7.82 0.07
C LEU A 210 -12.12 -8.49 -0.91
N ASN A 211 -10.81 -8.28 -0.71
CA ASN A 211 -9.78 -8.80 -1.61
C ASN A 211 -9.62 -10.32 -1.49
N ILE A 212 -9.89 -10.91 -0.33
CA ILE A 212 -9.98 -12.38 -0.17
C ILE A 212 -11.11 -12.93 -1.07
N ILE A 213 -12.32 -12.37 -0.96
CA ILE A 213 -13.47 -12.78 -1.77
C ILE A 213 -13.15 -12.60 -3.26
N LEU A 214 -12.51 -11.49 -3.61
CA LEU A 214 -12.16 -11.16 -4.98
C LEU A 214 -11.17 -12.16 -5.58
N VAL A 215 -10.10 -12.51 -4.86
CA VAL A 215 -9.12 -13.52 -5.31
C VAL A 215 -9.78 -14.88 -5.47
N MET A 216 -10.65 -15.29 -4.54
CA MET A 216 -11.37 -16.56 -4.61
C MET A 216 -12.25 -16.64 -5.87
N ASN A 217 -13.00 -15.58 -6.17
CA ASN A 217 -13.92 -15.57 -7.31
C ASN A 217 -13.25 -15.31 -8.66
N THR A 218 -12.10 -14.63 -8.68
CA THR A 218 -11.40 -14.27 -9.94
C THR A 218 -10.84 -15.50 -10.66
N THR A 219 -10.54 -16.58 -9.93
CA THR A 219 -10.10 -17.85 -10.52
C THR A 219 -11.17 -18.50 -11.39
N LYS A 220 -12.46 -18.21 -11.13
CA LYS A 220 -13.60 -18.76 -11.85
C LYS A 220 -13.88 -17.93 -13.11
N SER A 221 -14.21 -18.59 -14.22
CA SER A 221 -14.58 -17.93 -15.47
C SER A 221 -16.04 -17.48 -15.48
N GLY A 222 -16.41 -16.62 -16.43
CA GLY A 222 -17.78 -16.21 -16.67
C GLY A 222 -18.22 -14.92 -15.95
N LEU A 223 -19.29 -14.31 -16.48
CA LEU A 223 -19.85 -13.06 -15.97
C LEU A 223 -20.56 -13.26 -14.62
N LEU A 224 -21.14 -14.44 -14.38
CA LEU A 224 -21.91 -14.74 -13.16
C LEU A 224 -21.08 -14.56 -11.88
N HIS A 225 -19.84 -15.04 -11.84
CA HIS A 225 -18.96 -14.87 -10.67
C HIS A 225 -18.60 -13.41 -10.39
N ARG A 226 -18.54 -12.58 -11.44
CA ARG A 226 -18.25 -11.14 -11.33
C ARG A 226 -19.49 -10.41 -10.79
N MET A 227 -20.67 -10.73 -11.30
CA MET A 227 -21.94 -10.21 -10.81
C MET A 227 -22.15 -10.61 -9.35
N TYR A 228 -21.88 -11.86 -9.00
CA TYR A 228 -21.92 -12.34 -7.62
C TYR A 228 -20.99 -11.53 -6.71
N THR A 229 -19.73 -11.36 -7.10
CA THR A 229 -18.76 -10.56 -6.33
C THR A 229 -19.24 -9.12 -6.14
N LEU A 230 -19.77 -8.49 -7.20
CA LEU A 230 -20.30 -7.13 -7.12
C LEU A 230 -21.49 -7.03 -6.16
N ILE A 231 -22.45 -7.96 -6.26
CA ILE A 231 -23.61 -8.04 -5.36
C ILE A 231 -23.14 -8.25 -3.91
N THR A 232 -22.16 -9.14 -3.69
CA THR A 232 -21.57 -9.37 -2.37
C THR A 232 -20.93 -8.09 -1.81
N PHE A 233 -20.17 -7.34 -2.61
CA PHE A 233 -19.53 -6.09 -2.18
C PHE A 233 -20.56 -5.03 -1.81
N ILE A 234 -21.59 -4.84 -2.65
CA ILE A 234 -22.69 -3.92 -2.37
C ILE A 234 -23.43 -4.36 -1.09
N GLY A 235 -23.70 -5.67 -0.94
CA GLY A 235 -24.32 -6.22 0.26
C GLY A 235 -23.52 -5.96 1.54
N ILE A 236 -22.20 -6.16 1.49
CA ILE A 236 -21.30 -5.85 2.62
C ILE A 236 -21.35 -4.35 2.95
N ASP A 237 -21.31 -3.47 1.95
CA ASP A 237 -21.42 -2.03 2.18
C ASP A 237 -22.74 -1.66 2.87
N GLN A 238 -23.87 -2.21 2.41
CA GLN A 238 -25.17 -1.96 3.04
C GLN A 238 -25.24 -2.49 4.47
N ILE A 239 -24.66 -3.67 4.73
CA ILE A 239 -24.56 -4.22 6.08
C ILE A 239 -23.75 -3.29 6.97
N LEU A 240 -22.60 -2.81 6.52
CA LEU A 240 -21.75 -1.88 7.29
C LEU A 240 -22.42 -0.52 7.51
N VAL A 241 -23.20 -0.02 6.55
CA VAL A 241 -24.02 1.20 6.72
C VAL A 241 -25.11 0.97 7.78
N LYS A 242 -25.83 -0.17 7.70
CA LYS A 242 -26.88 -0.52 8.67
C LYS A 242 -26.35 -0.63 10.09
N PHE A 243 -25.13 -1.16 10.27
CA PHE A 243 -24.46 -1.24 11.57
C PHE A 243 -23.78 0.07 12.00
N GLY A 244 -23.86 1.14 11.21
CA GLY A 244 -23.21 2.42 11.51
C GLY A 244 -21.69 2.34 11.53
N ILE A 245 -21.09 1.35 10.85
CA ILE A 245 -19.64 1.20 10.69
C ILE A 245 -19.15 2.02 9.49
N LEU A 246 -19.95 2.08 8.43
CA LEU A 246 -19.67 2.83 7.22
C LEU A 246 -20.64 4.00 7.09
N LYS A 247 -20.11 5.23 7.00
CA LYS A 247 -20.92 6.43 6.79
C LYS A 247 -20.91 6.79 5.32
N MET A 248 -22.06 6.61 4.69
CA MET A 248 -22.25 6.83 3.26
C MET A 248 -23.70 7.26 2.99
N ASN A 249 -23.91 8.31 2.19
CA ASN A 249 -25.25 8.66 1.69
C ASN A 249 -25.53 7.94 0.36
N PHE A 250 -26.78 7.99 -0.12
CA PHE A 250 -27.18 7.30 -1.35
C PHE A 250 -26.31 7.66 -2.56
N LYS A 251 -25.98 8.95 -2.74
CA LYS A 251 -25.11 9.42 -3.83
C LYS A 251 -23.68 8.88 -3.72
N GLN A 252 -23.15 8.78 -2.51
CA GLN A 252 -21.83 8.18 -2.26
C GLN A 252 -21.88 6.67 -2.50
N SER A 253 -22.97 5.99 -2.13
CA SER A 253 -23.17 4.56 -2.42
C SER A 253 -23.18 4.27 -3.92
N LEU A 254 -23.80 5.13 -4.71
CA LEU A 254 -23.75 5.01 -6.18
C LEU A 254 -22.32 5.22 -6.73
N ARG A 255 -21.49 6.02 -6.05
CA ARG A 255 -20.09 6.25 -6.45
C ARG A 255 -19.15 5.12 -6.06
N THR A 256 -19.49 4.28 -5.07
CA THR A 256 -18.67 3.11 -4.74
C THR A 256 -18.84 1.97 -5.74
N ILE A 257 -19.98 1.88 -6.42
CA ILE A 257 -20.24 0.85 -7.43
C ILE A 257 -19.17 0.86 -8.55
N PRO A 258 -18.84 1.99 -9.20
CA PRO A 258 -17.74 2.03 -10.16
C PRO A 258 -16.38 1.60 -9.59
N ILE A 259 -16.10 1.90 -8.32
CA ILE A 259 -14.85 1.48 -7.65
C ILE A 259 -14.81 -0.05 -7.51
N HIS A 260 -15.93 -0.66 -7.12
CA HIS A 260 -16.06 -2.12 -7.02
C HIS A 260 -15.92 -2.81 -8.38
N VAL A 261 -16.58 -2.29 -9.41
CA VAL A 261 -16.45 -2.78 -10.78
C VAL A 261 -15.00 -2.66 -11.25
N PHE A 262 -14.35 -1.52 -11.00
CA PHE A 262 -12.95 -1.32 -11.32
C PHE A 262 -12.06 -2.35 -10.64
N MET A 263 -12.24 -2.61 -9.34
CA MET A 263 -11.47 -3.62 -8.61
C MET A 263 -11.67 -5.03 -9.18
N ILE A 264 -12.91 -5.39 -9.56
CA ILE A 264 -13.20 -6.68 -10.19
C ILE A 264 -12.46 -6.83 -11.53
N LEU A 265 -12.48 -5.79 -12.36
CA LEU A 265 -11.76 -5.78 -13.64
C LEU A 265 -10.25 -5.86 -13.44
N VAL A 266 -9.70 -5.05 -12.55
CA VAL A 266 -8.27 -5.04 -12.21
C VAL A 266 -7.81 -6.40 -11.71
N SER A 267 -8.54 -7.02 -10.79
CA SER A 267 -8.25 -8.37 -10.30
C SER A 267 -8.22 -9.37 -11.45
N ARG A 268 -9.20 -9.33 -12.36
CA ARG A 268 -9.23 -10.24 -13.50
C ARG A 268 -8.05 -10.02 -14.46
N THR A 269 -7.69 -8.78 -14.73
CA THR A 269 -6.52 -8.44 -15.54
C THR A 269 -5.23 -8.91 -14.89
N LEU A 270 -5.07 -8.70 -13.58
CA LEU A 270 -3.91 -9.19 -12.82
C LEU A 270 -3.85 -10.71 -12.81
N TYR A 271 -4.97 -11.41 -12.64
CA TYR A 271 -5.02 -12.87 -12.72
C TYR A 271 -4.50 -13.37 -14.07
N HIS A 272 -4.99 -12.83 -15.19
CA HIS A 272 -4.47 -13.20 -16.50
C HIS A 272 -2.99 -12.86 -16.63
N TRP A 273 -2.57 -11.67 -16.23
CA TRP A 273 -1.19 -11.25 -16.33
C TRP A 273 -0.21 -12.11 -15.50
N ILE A 274 -0.64 -12.59 -14.33
CA ILE A 274 0.13 -13.44 -13.41
C ILE A 274 0.18 -14.90 -13.87
N TYR A 275 -0.97 -15.45 -14.29
CA TYR A 275 -1.13 -16.88 -14.54
C TYR A 275 -1.02 -17.27 -16.02
N ASP A 276 -1.17 -16.34 -16.98
CA ASP A 276 -0.98 -16.68 -18.39
C ASP A 276 0.50 -16.91 -18.70
N THR A 277 0.77 -18.14 -19.14
CA THR A 277 2.09 -18.68 -19.48
C THR A 277 2.60 -18.26 -20.86
N LYS A 278 1.90 -17.40 -21.59
CA LYS A 278 2.42 -16.81 -22.83
C LYS A 278 3.36 -15.65 -22.50
N SER A 279 4.62 -15.98 -22.24
CA SER A 279 5.78 -15.10 -22.44
C SER A 279 6.74 -15.81 -23.38
#